data_AF-A0A523TAI4-F1
#
_entry.id   AF-A0A523TAI4-F1
#
_cell.length_a   1.000
_cell.length_b   1.000
_cell.length_c   1.000
_cell.angle_alpha   90.00
_cell.angle_beta   90.00
_cell.angle_gamma   90.00
#
_symmetry.space_group_name_H-M   'P 1'
#
loop_
_entity.id
_entity.type
_entity.pdbx_description
1 polymer ?
#
loop_
_entity_poly.entity_id
_entity_poly.type
_entity_poly.pdbx_seq_one_letter_code
_entity_poly.pdbx_strand_id
1 'polypeptide(L)'
;MKPRIEKAEKELRHTLDEATLLVEALVLQQSGSSSDRFKTLDIKKVSIDRLNDVLLTLKTYIKARLHFIDELIDDIREDSLAKIKIHDDFAKVVIHSMQMNLISDNSNISLFLAPYIDSWDMLTAGVQVIILNHVINSINTEIQRATLAEKLSKQF
;
A
#
# COMPACT_ATOMS: atom_id res chain seq x y z
N MET A 1 -16.60 -3.55 -24.00
CA MET A 1 -16.17 -3.92 -22.63
C MET A 1 -14.71 -3.56 -22.36
N LYS A 2 -13.75 -3.84 -23.26
CA LYS A 2 -12.32 -3.48 -23.12
C LYS A 2 -11.99 -2.05 -22.61
N PRO A 3 -12.60 -0.95 -23.11
CA PRO A 3 -12.21 0.40 -22.67
C PRO A 3 -12.61 0.74 -21.22
N ARG A 4 -13.57 0.02 -20.62
CA ARG A 4 -13.93 0.22 -19.20
C ARG A 4 -12.96 -0.50 -18.26
N ILE A 5 -12.43 -1.64 -18.70
CA ILE A 5 -11.45 -2.44 -17.93
C ILE A 5 -10.12 -1.69 -17.91
N GLU A 6 -9.61 -1.26 -19.07
CA GLU A 6 -8.36 -0.49 -19.17
C GLU A 6 -8.41 0.81 -18.36
N LYS A 7 -9.57 1.48 -18.35
CA LYS A 7 -9.77 2.68 -17.53
C LYS A 7 -9.68 2.37 -16.03
N ALA A 8 -10.36 1.33 -15.57
CA ALA A 8 -10.34 0.91 -14.17
C ALA A 8 -8.95 0.42 -13.74
N GLU A 9 -8.23 -0.29 -14.60
CA GLU A 9 -6.84 -0.69 -14.38
C GLU A 9 -5.94 0.53 -14.18
N LYS A 10 -6.07 1.52 -15.08
CA LYS A 10 -5.30 2.76 -15.01
C LYS A 10 -5.61 3.56 -13.75
N GLU A 11 -6.87 3.65 -13.36
CA GLU A 11 -7.29 4.30 -12.12
C GLU A 11 -6.70 3.60 -10.90
N LEU A 12 -6.77 2.25 -10.84
CA LEU A 12 -6.18 1.48 -9.74
C LEU A 12 -4.66 1.71 -9.62
N ARG A 13 -3.93 1.56 -10.73
CA ARG A 13 -2.48 1.78 -10.78
C ARG A 13 -2.13 3.20 -10.34
N HIS A 14 -2.86 4.19 -10.85
CA HIS A 14 -2.65 5.58 -10.48
C HIS A 14 -2.85 5.83 -8.98
N THR A 15 -3.92 5.27 -8.38
CA THR A 15 -4.17 5.40 -6.94
C THR A 15 -3.12 4.66 -6.11
N LEU A 16 -2.66 3.48 -6.56
CA LEU A 16 -1.56 2.77 -5.91
C LEU A 16 -0.25 3.58 -5.97
N ASP A 17 0.06 4.18 -7.11
CA ASP A 17 1.24 5.03 -7.27
C ASP A 17 1.16 6.27 -6.38
N GLU A 18 -0.01 6.90 -6.26
CA GLU A 18 -0.20 8.02 -5.33
C GLU A 18 0.02 7.59 -3.88
N ALA A 19 -0.57 6.45 -3.46
CA ALA A 19 -0.36 5.91 -2.12
C ALA A 19 1.13 5.60 -1.87
N THR A 20 1.81 5.05 -2.87
CA THR A 20 3.24 4.72 -2.82
C THR A 20 4.08 5.97 -2.61
N LEU A 21 3.85 7.02 -3.41
CA LEU A 21 4.53 8.29 -3.28
C LEU A 21 4.31 8.96 -1.92
N LEU A 22 3.09 8.87 -1.37
CA LEU A 22 2.79 9.42 -0.04
C LEU A 22 3.55 8.67 1.06
N VAL A 23 3.60 7.33 1.01
CA VAL A 23 4.37 6.54 1.98
C VAL A 23 5.88 6.81 1.83
N GLU A 24 6.41 6.83 0.61
CA GLU A 24 7.82 7.17 0.37
C GLU A 24 8.19 8.56 0.89
N ALA A 25 7.29 9.54 0.72
CA ALA A 25 7.50 10.88 1.26
C ALA A 25 7.46 10.91 2.80
N LEU A 26 6.62 10.10 3.45
CA LEU A 26 6.62 9.94 4.91
C LEU A 26 7.93 9.30 5.41
N VAL A 27 8.43 8.28 4.69
CA VAL A 27 9.76 7.67 4.96
C VAL A 27 10.85 8.74 4.88
N LEU A 28 10.83 9.59 3.84
CA LEU A 28 11.79 10.68 3.68
C LEU A 28 11.71 11.71 4.81
N GLN A 29 10.51 12.19 5.14
CA GLN A 29 10.30 13.12 6.25
C GLN A 29 10.89 12.56 7.55
N GLN A 30 10.67 11.27 7.82
CA GLN A 30 11.16 10.60 9.02
C GLN A 30 12.68 10.43 9.01
N SER A 31 13.29 10.19 7.84
CA SER A 31 14.73 10.05 7.69
C SER A 31 15.50 11.38 7.82
N GLY A 32 14.82 12.53 7.71
CA GLY A 32 15.46 13.85 7.64
C GLY A 32 16.21 14.10 6.33
N SER A 33 16.08 13.19 5.35
CA SER A 33 16.73 13.30 4.05
C SER A 33 15.89 14.12 3.07
N SER A 34 16.58 14.89 2.21
CA SER A 34 15.96 15.56 1.07
C SER A 34 16.36 14.82 -0.20
N SER A 35 15.38 14.45 -1.03
CA SER A 35 15.61 13.76 -2.30
C SER A 35 15.12 14.62 -3.45
N ASP A 36 15.93 14.70 -4.51
CA ASP A 36 15.62 15.44 -5.73
C ASP A 36 14.33 14.96 -6.40
N ARG A 37 14.01 13.67 -6.22
CA ARG A 37 12.76 13.03 -6.69
C ARG A 37 11.50 13.67 -6.08
N PHE A 38 11.62 14.31 -4.92
CA PHE A 38 10.51 14.94 -4.20
C PHE A 38 10.64 16.46 -4.09
N LYS A 39 11.62 17.09 -4.77
CA LYS A 39 11.74 18.57 -4.82
C LYS A 39 10.50 19.24 -5.42
N THR A 40 9.77 18.54 -6.29
CA THR A 40 8.54 19.01 -6.95
C THR A 40 7.27 18.62 -6.20
N LEU A 41 7.34 17.62 -5.31
CA LEU A 41 6.26 17.34 -4.38
C LEU A 41 6.34 18.39 -3.28
N ASP A 42 5.23 19.08 -3.02
CA ASP A 42 5.14 19.89 -1.80
C ASP A 42 5.06 18.91 -0.61
N ILE A 43 6.21 18.40 -0.17
CA ILE A 43 6.34 17.40 0.90
C ILE A 43 5.63 17.88 2.16
N LYS A 44 5.49 19.20 2.36
CA LYS A 44 4.75 19.79 3.47
C LYS A 44 3.25 19.49 3.45
N LYS A 45 2.69 19.04 2.32
CA LYS A 45 1.29 18.61 2.17
C LYS A 45 1.11 17.09 2.26
N VAL A 46 2.17 16.34 2.53
CA VAL A 46 2.09 14.90 2.78
C VAL A 46 1.67 14.72 4.24
N SER A 47 0.53 14.07 4.45
CA SER A 47 -0.01 13.75 5.77
C SER A 47 -0.58 12.34 5.79
N ILE A 48 -0.68 11.78 7.00
CA ILE A 48 -1.34 10.50 7.24
C ILE A 48 -2.81 10.55 6.83
N ASP A 49 -3.49 11.67 7.03
CA ASP A 49 -4.89 11.85 6.62
C ASP A 49 -5.05 11.71 5.11
N ARG A 50 -4.18 12.36 4.33
CA ARG A 50 -4.20 12.23 2.87
C ARG A 50 -3.90 10.80 2.43
N LEU A 51 -2.93 10.14 3.06
CA LEU A 51 -2.65 8.73 2.78
C LEU A 51 -3.90 7.88 3.06
N ASN A 52 -4.58 8.11 4.18
CA ASN A 52 -5.79 7.38 4.54
C ASN A 52 -6.90 7.55 3.49
N ASP A 53 -7.13 8.77 2.99
CA ASP A 53 -8.12 9.03 1.93
C ASP A 53 -7.80 8.27 0.63
N VAL A 54 -6.53 8.25 0.22
CA VAL A 54 -6.07 7.52 -0.97
C VAL A 54 -6.23 6.00 -0.75
N LEU A 55 -5.90 5.49 0.43
CA LEU A 55 -6.07 4.07 0.76
C LEU A 55 -7.55 3.66 0.79
N LEU A 56 -8.46 4.54 1.24
CA LEU A 56 -9.91 4.30 1.17
C LEU A 56 -10.40 4.25 -0.28
N THR A 57 -9.85 5.08 -1.15
CA THR A 57 -10.13 5.07 -2.59
C THR A 57 -9.64 3.75 -3.22
N LEU A 58 -8.39 3.37 -2.93
CA LEU A 58 -7.81 2.11 -3.39
C LEU A 58 -8.61 0.90 -2.91
N LYS A 59 -9.03 0.91 -1.64
CA LYS A 59 -9.91 -0.09 -1.05
C LYS A 59 -11.24 -0.21 -1.78
N THR A 60 -11.84 0.92 -2.19
CA THR A 60 -13.10 0.92 -2.93
C THR A 60 -12.94 0.24 -4.28
N TYR A 61 -11.85 0.50 -4.99
CA TYR A 61 -11.55 -0.16 -6.26
C TYR A 61 -11.36 -1.67 -6.07
N ILE A 62 -10.55 -2.10 -5.10
CA ILE A 62 -10.31 -3.53 -4.84
C ILE A 62 -11.59 -4.24 -4.38
N LYS A 63 -12.38 -3.61 -3.50
CA LYS A 63 -13.64 -4.15 -2.99
C LYS A 63 -14.73 -4.29 -4.07
N ALA A 64 -14.62 -3.58 -5.19
CA ALA A 64 -15.51 -3.78 -6.33
C ALA A 64 -15.40 -5.19 -6.94
N ARG A 65 -14.37 -5.98 -6.58
CA ARG A 65 -14.19 -7.41 -6.91
C ARG A 65 -14.38 -7.71 -8.41
N LEU A 66 -13.82 -6.85 -9.26
CA LEU A 66 -13.73 -7.17 -10.67
C LEU A 66 -12.66 -8.25 -10.82
N HIS A 67 -12.96 -9.37 -11.48
CA HIS A 67 -12.05 -10.53 -11.56
C HIS A 67 -10.62 -10.18 -12.00
N PHE A 68 -10.44 -9.19 -12.89
CA PHE A 68 -9.12 -8.76 -13.35
C PHE A 68 -8.30 -8.00 -12.29
N ILE A 69 -8.93 -7.46 -11.25
CA ILE A 69 -8.23 -6.73 -10.18
C ILE A 69 -7.41 -7.69 -9.34
N ASP A 70 -7.93 -8.91 -9.08
CA ASP A 70 -7.21 -9.92 -8.33
C ASP A 70 -5.94 -10.36 -9.08
N GLU A 71 -6.06 -10.64 -10.38
CA GLU A 71 -4.91 -10.93 -11.26
C GLU A 71 -3.89 -9.79 -11.26
N LEU A 72 -4.33 -8.54 -11.40
CA LEU A 72 -3.46 -7.37 -11.38
C LEU A 72 -2.73 -7.19 -10.03
N ILE A 73 -3.41 -7.45 -8.91
CA ILE A 73 -2.79 -7.38 -7.59
C ILE A 73 -1.71 -8.45 -7.47
N ASP A 74 -1.99 -9.67 -7.94
CA ASP A 74 -1.05 -10.78 -7.89
C ASP A 74 0.18 -10.49 -8.78
N ASP A 75 -0.01 -9.95 -9.99
CA ASP A 75 1.08 -9.51 -10.87
C ASP A 75 1.97 -8.46 -10.17
N ILE A 76 1.37 -7.40 -9.60
CA ILE A 76 2.12 -6.35 -8.90
C ILE A 76 2.89 -6.93 -7.71
N ARG A 77 2.29 -7.87 -6.97
CA ARG A 77 2.93 -8.52 -5.82
C ARG A 77 4.07 -9.42 -6.24
N GLU A 78 3.91 -10.21 -7.30
CA GLU A 78 4.96 -11.08 -7.82
C GLU A 78 6.17 -10.27 -8.28
N ASP A 79 5.94 -9.24 -9.10
CA ASP A 79 6.96 -8.31 -9.56
C ASP A 79 7.70 -7.63 -8.39
N SER A 80 6.94 -7.19 -7.39
CA SER A 80 7.50 -6.51 -6.22
C SER A 80 8.31 -7.47 -5.35
N LEU A 81 7.81 -8.68 -5.11
CA LEU A 81 8.51 -9.70 -4.34
C LEU A 81 9.80 -10.17 -5.02
N ALA A 82 9.81 -10.25 -6.35
CA ALA A 82 11.02 -10.57 -7.10
C ALA A 82 12.13 -9.53 -6.86
N LYS A 83 11.79 -8.24 -6.83
CA LYS A 83 12.73 -7.13 -6.54
C LYS A 83 13.21 -7.14 -5.08
N ILE A 84 12.30 -7.40 -4.14
CA ILE A 84 12.59 -7.39 -2.70
C ILE A 84 13.50 -8.56 -2.28
N LYS A 85 13.29 -9.76 -2.86
CA LYS A 85 14.04 -10.98 -2.51
C LYS A 85 15.52 -10.96 -2.91
N ILE A 86 15.96 -9.97 -3.65
CA ILE A 86 17.38 -9.77 -3.98
C ILE A 86 18.17 -9.40 -2.71
N HIS A 87 17.52 -8.83 -1.69
CA HIS A 87 18.12 -8.42 -0.42
C HIS A 87 17.34 -8.99 0.77
N ASP A 88 17.85 -10.07 1.37
CA ASP A 88 17.19 -10.80 2.47
C ASP A 88 16.79 -9.91 3.66
N ASP A 89 17.64 -8.95 4.04
CA ASP A 89 17.35 -8.09 5.18
C ASP A 89 16.25 -7.07 4.90
N PHE A 90 16.19 -6.55 3.66
CA PHE A 90 15.06 -5.71 3.26
C PHE A 90 13.76 -6.51 3.19
N ALA A 91 13.82 -7.75 2.67
CA ALA A 91 12.67 -8.63 2.64
C ALA A 91 12.08 -8.88 4.04
N LYS A 92 12.93 -9.11 5.05
CA LYS A 92 12.49 -9.25 6.45
C LYS A 92 11.81 -7.98 6.96
N VAL A 93 12.36 -6.81 6.64
CA VAL A 93 11.79 -5.51 7.02
C VAL A 93 10.40 -5.30 6.40
N VAL A 94 10.24 -5.62 5.11
CA VAL A 94 8.95 -5.53 4.42
C VAL A 94 7.94 -6.49 5.05
N ILE A 95 8.30 -7.75 5.26
CA ILE A 95 7.43 -8.76 5.89
C ILE A 95 7.00 -8.32 7.28
N HIS A 96 7.92 -7.77 8.08
CA HIS A 96 7.58 -7.24 9.39
C HIS A 96 6.60 -6.06 9.29
N SER A 97 6.87 -5.12 8.39
CA SER A 97 6.02 -3.94 8.16
C SER A 97 4.61 -4.30 7.66
N MET A 98 4.46 -5.41 6.92
CA MET A 98 3.15 -5.94 6.50
C MET A 98 2.29 -6.42 7.67
N GLN A 99 2.89 -6.75 8.82
CA GLN A 99 2.15 -7.15 10.03
C GLN A 99 1.60 -5.94 10.79
N MET A 100 2.06 -4.73 10.44
CA MET A 100 1.72 -3.49 11.11
C MET A 100 0.57 -2.78 10.41
N ASN A 101 -0.11 -1.90 11.13
CA ASN A 101 -1.14 -1.05 10.55
C ASN A 101 -0.47 0.18 9.92
N LEU A 102 -0.52 0.27 8.58
CA LEU A 102 0.12 1.33 7.81
C LEU A 102 -0.21 2.76 8.28
N ILE A 103 -1.42 2.98 8.80
CA ILE A 103 -1.85 4.30 9.28
C ILE A 103 -1.37 4.55 10.70
N SER A 104 -1.72 3.68 11.66
CA SER A 104 -1.39 3.93 13.07
C SER A 104 0.09 3.73 13.40
N ASP A 105 0.77 2.86 12.66
CA ASP A 105 2.17 2.51 12.90
C ASP A 105 3.12 3.14 11.87
N ASN A 106 2.65 4.14 11.12
CA ASN A 106 3.41 4.74 10.02
C ASN A 106 4.81 5.19 10.42
N SER A 107 4.98 5.80 11.60
CA SER A 107 6.30 6.26 12.06
C SER A 107 7.29 5.11 12.20
N ASN A 108 6.86 3.95 12.71
CA ASN A 108 7.72 2.77 12.85
C ASN A 108 8.06 2.17 11.49
N ILE A 109 7.06 2.01 10.61
CA ILE A 109 7.26 1.54 9.24
C ILE A 109 8.26 2.45 8.53
N SER A 110 8.08 3.76 8.66
CA SER A 110 8.95 4.77 8.06
C SER A 110 10.39 4.66 8.58
N LEU A 111 10.58 4.47 9.88
CA LEU A 111 11.89 4.24 10.49
C LEU A 111 12.56 2.96 9.99
N PHE A 112 11.81 1.87 9.80
CA PHE A 112 12.36 0.62 9.29
C PHE A 112 12.76 0.69 7.83
N LEU A 113 12.02 1.47 7.02
CA LEU A 113 12.28 1.65 5.60
C LEU A 113 13.35 2.73 5.30
N ALA A 114 13.56 3.68 6.22
CA ALA A 114 14.51 4.79 6.06
C ALA A 114 15.94 4.37 5.67
N PRO A 115 16.52 3.26 6.17
CA PRO A 115 17.86 2.81 5.75
C PRO A 115 17.98 2.44 4.27
N TYR A 116 16.85 2.27 3.57
CA TYR A 116 16.81 1.79 2.18
C TYR A 116 16.44 2.90 1.18
N ILE A 117 16.45 4.17 1.61
CA ILE A 117 16.12 5.31 0.74
C ILE A 117 17.06 5.43 -0.47
N ASP A 118 18.30 4.96 -0.37
CA ASP A 118 19.23 5.00 -1.51
C ASP A 118 18.92 3.93 -2.57
N SER A 119 18.12 2.92 -2.22
CA SER A 119 17.70 1.82 -3.09
C SER A 119 16.24 1.99 -3.53
N TRP A 120 15.96 3.09 -4.22
CA TRP A 120 14.59 3.53 -4.54
C TRP A 120 13.71 2.47 -5.22
N ASP A 121 14.19 1.79 -6.24
CA ASP A 121 13.37 0.80 -6.96
C ASP A 121 12.93 -0.35 -6.04
N MET A 122 13.80 -0.72 -5.11
CA MET A 122 13.53 -1.73 -4.09
C MET A 122 12.58 -1.17 -3.01
N LEU A 123 12.80 0.07 -2.55
CA LEU A 123 11.93 0.75 -1.59
C LEU A 123 10.50 0.89 -2.13
N THR A 124 10.35 1.35 -3.37
CA THR A 124 9.06 1.47 -4.08
C THR A 124 8.34 0.11 -4.10
N ALA A 125 9.04 -0.97 -4.47
CA ALA A 125 8.47 -2.31 -4.46
C ALA A 125 8.02 -2.75 -3.06
N GLY A 126 8.84 -2.52 -2.03
CA GLY A 126 8.51 -2.84 -0.64
C GLY A 126 7.27 -2.08 -0.15
N VAL A 127 7.20 -0.78 -0.45
CA VAL A 127 6.07 0.09 -0.10
C VAL A 127 4.78 -0.37 -0.78
N GLN A 128 4.83 -0.70 -2.07
CA GLN A 128 3.67 -1.21 -2.81
C GLN A 128 3.10 -2.49 -2.15
N VAL A 129 3.97 -3.43 -1.75
CA VAL A 129 3.55 -4.66 -1.06
C VAL A 129 2.90 -4.35 0.29
N ILE A 130 3.48 -3.43 1.08
CA ILE A 130 2.92 -3.02 2.38
C ILE A 130 1.52 -2.39 2.19
N ILE A 131 1.37 -1.50 1.22
CA ILE A 131 0.09 -0.83 0.90
C ILE A 131 -0.98 -1.86 0.51
N LEU A 132 -0.68 -2.72 -0.47
CA LEU A 132 -1.64 -3.72 -0.95
C LEU A 132 -2.05 -4.67 0.19
N ASN A 133 -1.09 -5.13 0.99
CA ASN A 133 -1.37 -5.98 2.14
C ASN A 133 -2.25 -5.28 3.18
N HIS A 134 -1.98 -4.01 3.48
CA HIS A 134 -2.81 -3.21 4.39
C HIS A 134 -4.26 -3.12 3.92
N VAL A 135 -4.48 -2.78 2.63
CA VAL A 135 -5.82 -2.64 2.06
C VAL A 135 -6.57 -3.97 2.03
N ILE A 136 -5.91 -5.05 1.61
CA ILE A 136 -6.50 -6.39 1.57
C ILE A 136 -6.89 -6.86 2.97
N ASN A 137 -6.02 -6.67 3.97
CA ASN A 137 -6.32 -7.02 5.37
C ASN A 137 -7.50 -6.20 5.93
N SER A 138 -7.60 -4.92 5.55
CA SER A 138 -8.74 -4.06 5.91
C SER A 138 -10.05 -4.61 5.32
N ILE A 139 -10.06 -5.01 4.04
CA ILE A 139 -11.22 -5.64 3.38
C ILE A 139 -11.60 -6.97 4.06
N ASN A 140 -10.62 -7.83 4.31
CA ASN A 140 -10.85 -9.12 4.95
C ASN A 140 -11.43 -8.98 6.35
N THR A 141 -10.95 -8.01 7.13
CA THR A 141 -11.49 -7.71 8.46
C THR A 141 -12.95 -7.27 8.40
N GLU A 142 -13.34 -6.44 7.41
CA GLU A 142 -14.74 -6.05 7.21
C GLU A 142 -15.64 -7.25 6.90
N ILE A 143 -15.18 -8.14 6.02
CA ILE A 143 -15.93 -9.36 5.63
C ILE A 143 -16.13 -10.27 6.84
N GLN A 144 -15.09 -10.46 7.65
CA GLN A 144 -15.16 -11.25 8.88
C GLN A 144 -16.16 -10.65 9.88
N ARG A 145 -16.13 -9.33 10.08
CA ARG A 145 -17.08 -8.62 10.96
C ARG A 145 -18.52 -8.76 10.47
N ALA A 146 -18.77 -8.59 9.17
CA ALA A 146 -20.10 -8.77 8.59
C ALA A 146 -20.62 -10.20 8.77
N THR A 147 -19.76 -11.19 8.52
CA THR A 147 -20.08 -12.62 8.70
C THR A 147 -20.40 -12.93 10.16
N LEU A 148 -19.66 -12.34 11.11
CA LEU A 148 -19.91 -12.51 12.54
C LEU A 148 -21.26 -11.90 12.94
N ALA A 149 -21.57 -10.69 12.46
CA ALA A 149 -22.84 -10.00 12.72
C ALA A 149 -24.04 -10.81 12.19
N GLU A 150 -23.94 -11.36 10.98
CA GLU A 150 -24.97 -12.22 10.39
C GLU A 150 -25.19 -13.53 11.17
N LYS A 151 -24.11 -14.12 11.71
CA LYS A 151 -24.21 -15.32 12.56
C LYS A 151 -24.91 -15.00 13.88
N LEU A 152 -24.56 -13.88 14.50
CA LEU A 152 -25.19 -13.42 15.73
C LEU A 152 -26.68 -13.11 15.51
N SER A 153 -27.04 -12.41 14.42
CA SER A 153 -28.44 -12.08 14.11
C SER A 153 -29.33 -13.27 13.78
N LYS A 154 -28.74 -14.45 13.51
CA LYS A 154 -29.49 -15.71 13.31
C LYS A 154 -29.64 -16.52 14.60
N GLN A 155 -28.89 -16.18 15.64
CA GLN A 155 -28.93 -16.84 16.96
C GLN A 155 -29.83 -16.12 17.97
N PHE A 156 -30.09 -14.83 17.75
CA PHE A 156 -31.04 -14.01 18.52
C PHE A 156 -32.33 -13.81 17.72
#